data_AF-A0A6A8AKW4-F1
#
_entry.id   AF-A0A6A8AKW4-F1
#
_cell.length_a   1.000
_cell.length_b   1.000
_cell.length_c   1.000
_cell.angle_alpha   90.00
_cell.angle_beta   90.00
_cell.angle_gamma   90.00
#
_symmetry.space_group_name_H-M   'P 1'
#
loop_
_entity.id
_entity.type
_entity.pdbx_description
1 polymer ?
#
loop_
_entity_poly.entity_id
_entity_poly.type
_entity_poly.pdbx_seq_one_letter_code
_entity_poly.pdbx_strand_id
1 'polypeptide(L)' 'MNMTTRTKAIYEDGILKPFGKLDLKEGEEVEIEVKKNITESTFGVIPLEHDEIEEIIEDTEYGSW' A
#
# COMPACT_ATOMS: atom_id res chain seq x y z
N MET A 1 -6.97 27.38 -8.47
CA MET A 1 -5.97 26.39 -8.92
C MET A 1 -5.46 25.70 -7.68
N ASN A 2 -5.63 24.39 -7.56
CA ASN A 2 -5.04 23.63 -6.46
C ASN A 2 -3.62 23.28 -6.87
N MET A 3 -2.63 23.67 -6.06
CA MET A 3 -1.24 23.29 -6.28
C MET A 3 -0.92 22.08 -5.41
N THR A 4 -0.27 21.08 -5.99
CA THR A 4 0.11 19.84 -5.30
C THR A 4 1.60 19.64 -5.42
N THR A 5 2.28 19.57 -4.28
CA THR A 5 3.70 19.24 -4.20
C THR A 5 3.85 17.80 -3.72
N ARG A 6 4.67 16.99 -4.40
CA ARG A 6 5.03 15.63 -3.95
C ARG A 6 6.47 15.61 -3.49
N THR A 7 6.69 15.06 -2.30
CA THR A 7 8.03 14.86 -1.74
C THR A 7 8.16 13.40 -1.29
N LYS A 8 9.40 12.94 -1.14
CA LYS A 8 9.69 11.66 -0.50
C LYS A 8 9.92 11.89 1.00
N ALA A 9 9.46 10.94 1.80
CA ALA A 9 9.62 10.96 3.25
C ALA A 9 9.95 9.54 3.75
N ILE A 10 10.56 9.48 4.93
CA ILE A 10 10.75 8.24 5.68
C ILE A 10 9.81 8.23 6.88
N TYR A 11 9.25 7.07 7.19
CA TYR A 11 8.43 6.86 8.38
C TYR A 11 9.27 6.17 9.45
N GLU A 12 9.55 6.88 10.55
CA GLU A 12 10.37 6.39 11.67
C GLU A 12 9.76 6.88 12.99
N ASP A 13 9.70 5.99 13.98
CA ASP A 13 9.22 6.29 15.34
C ASP A 13 7.83 6.95 15.38
N GLY A 14 6.96 6.57 14.44
CA GLY A 14 5.59 7.12 14.35
C GLY A 14 5.47 8.44 13.57
N ILE A 15 6.57 8.96 13.01
CA ILE A 15 6.63 10.30 12.40
C ILE A 15 7.06 10.21 10.93
N LEU A 16 6.38 10.93 10.04
CA LEU A 16 6.82 11.14 8.66
C LEU A 16 7.85 12.29 8.58
N LYS A 17 9.06 11.96 8.14
CA LYS A 17 10.18 12.91 8.00
C LYS A 17 10.49 13.10 6.50
N PRO A 18 10.27 14.28 5.91
CA PRO A 18 10.61 14.52 4.50
C PRO A 18 12.14 14.52 4.32
N PHE A 19 12.64 14.03 3.17
CA PHE A 19 14.08 14.05 2.88
C PHE A 19 14.63 15.45 2.59
N GLY A 20 13.77 16.46 2.51
CA GLY A 20 14.13 17.84 2.28
C GLY A 20 13.17 18.80 2.98
N LYS A 21 13.53 20.08 3.00
CA LYS A 21 12.65 21.13 3.54
C LYS A 21 11.40 21.27 2.67
N LEU A 22 10.27 21.49 3.33
CA LEU A 22 9.02 21.83 2.68
C LEU A 22 8.83 23.35 2.74
N ASP A 23 8.30 23.90 1.67
CA ASP A 23 7.92 25.31 1.60
C ASP A 23 6.55 25.51 2.27
N LEU A 24 6.50 25.27 3.58
CA LEU A 24 5.31 25.39 4.43
C LEU A 24 5.57 26.43 5.51
N LYS A 25 4.51 27.15 5.89
CA LYS A 25 4.56 28.06 7.04
C LYS A 25 4.46 27.28 8.35
N GLU A 26 5.01 27.84 9.41
CA GLU A 26 4.87 27.25 10.74
C GLU A 26 3.39 27.20 11.15
N GLY A 27 2.92 26.02 11.57
CA GLY A 27 1.52 25.76 11.91
C GLY A 27 0.58 25.54 10.71
N GLU A 28 1.09 25.47 9.48
CA GLU A 28 0.29 25.19 8.30
C GLU A 28 -0.23 23.73 8.31
N GLU A 29 -1.55 23.56 8.34
CA GLU A 29 -2.19 22.24 8.24
C GLU A 29 -2.19 21.76 6.78
N VAL A 30 -1.78 20.51 6.57
CA VAL A 30 -1.71 19.88 5.26
C VAL A 30 -2.29 18.46 5.29
N GLU A 31 -2.81 18.00 4.17
CA GLU A 31 -3.24 16.62 3.99
C GLU A 31 -2.12 15.78 3.37
N ILE A 32 -1.96 14.53 3.84
CA ILE A 32 -0.92 13.61 3.36
C ILE A 32 -1.58 12.40 2.70
N GLU A 33 -1.25 12.15 1.44
CA GLU A 33 -1.62 10.92 0.73
C GLU A 33 -0.48 9.89 0.82
N VAL A 34 -0.73 8.74 1.46
CA VAL A 34 0.23 7.64 1.55
C VAL A 34 -0.16 6.54 0.56
N LYS A 35 0.63 6.39 -0.51
CA LYS A 35 0.45 5.29 -1.47
C LYS A 35 1.25 4.08 -1.03
N LYS A 36 0.56 3.07 -0.51
CA LYS A 36 1.14 1.73 -0.29
C LYS A 36 0.98 0.93 -1.57
N ASN A 37 2.04 0.28 -2.04
CA ASN A 37 1.95 -0.59 -3.19
C ASN A 37 1.39 -1.94 -2.74
N ILE A 38 0.26 -2.38 -3.31
CA ILE A 38 -0.40 -3.65 -2.98
C ILE A 38 0.54 -4.84 -3.23
N THR A 39 1.50 -4.71 -4.15
CA THR A 39 2.52 -5.74 -4.43
C THR A 39 3.46 -6.00 -3.26
N GLU A 40 3.58 -5.10 -2.27
CA GLU A 40 4.32 -5.40 -1.03
C GLU A 40 3.52 -6.31 -0.08
N SER A 41 2.19 -6.33 -0.21
CA SER A 41 1.28 -7.18 0.57
C SER A 41 0.84 -8.44 -0.17
N THR A 42 1.20 -8.59 -1.45
CA THR A 42 0.76 -9.71 -2.32
C THR A 42 1.89 -10.12 -3.25
N PHE A 43 2.32 -11.38 -3.17
CA PHE A 43 3.37 -11.92 -4.04
C PHE A 43 2.91 -12.06 -5.51
N GLY A 44 1.60 -12.09 -5.74
CA GLY A 44 0.97 -12.07 -7.05
C GLY A 44 -0.54 -11.90 -6.93
N VAL A 45 -1.16 -11.36 -7.97
CA VAL A 45 -2.61 -11.34 -8.14
C VAL A 45 -2.91 -12.27 -9.31
N ILE A 46 -3.57 -13.39 -9.03
CA ILE A 46 -4.06 -14.31 -10.06
C ILE A 46 -5.56 -14.05 -10.20
N PRO A 47 -6.04 -13.62 -11.37
CA PRO A 47 -7.47 -13.56 -11.63
C PRO A 47 -7.99 -15.01 -11.71
N LEU A 48 -8.91 -15.35 -10.82
CA LEU A 48 -9.57 -16.64 -10.75
C LEU A 48 -11.07 -16.41 -10.65
N GLU A 49 -11.83 -17.24 -11.33
CA GLU A 49 -13.27 -17.36 -11.13
C GLU A 49 -13.56 -18.15 -9.84
N HIS A 50 -14.79 -18.02 -9.34
CA HIS A 50 -15.15 -18.58 -8.03
C HIS A 50 -15.04 -20.12 -7.96
N ASP A 51 -15.41 -20.79 -9.06
CA ASP A 51 -15.33 -22.23 -9.22
C ASP A 51 -13.88 -22.75 -9.21
N GLU A 52 -12.96 -22.02 -9.85
CA GLU A 52 -11.53 -22.33 -9.82
C GLU A 52 -10.96 -22.23 -8.39
N ILE A 53 -11.49 -21.32 -7.56
CA ILE A 53 -11.09 -21.17 -6.16
C ILE A 53 -11.61 -22.36 -5.32
N GLU A 54 -12.84 -22.80 -5.55
CA GLU A 54 -13.43 -23.94 -4.83
C GLU A 54 -12.66 -25.24 -5.11
N GLU A 55 -12.31 -25.51 -6.39
CA GLU A 55 -11.52 -26.67 -6.78
C GLU A 55 -10.15 -26.70 -6.08
N ILE A 56 -9.45 -25.56 -6.05
CA ILE A 56 -8.14 -25.44 -5.38
C ILE A 56 -8.28 -25.72 -3.86
N ILE A 57 -9.34 -25.22 -3.22
CA ILE A 57 -9.56 -25.43 -1.79
C ILE A 57 -9.87 -26.91 -1.52
N GLU A 58 -10.76 -27.53 -2.28
CA GLU A 58 -11.15 -28.93 -2.14
C GLU A 58 -9.96 -29.89 -2.30
N ASP A 59 -9.10 -29.66 -3.29
CA ASP A 59 -7.87 -30.44 -3.53
C ASP A 59 -6.87 -30.33 -2.37
N THR A 60 -6.87 -29.21 -1.63
CA THR A 60 -5.95 -29.02 -0.49
C THR A 60 -6.46 -29.61 0.82
N GLU A 61 -7.79 -29.72 1.01
CA GLU A 61 -8.38 -30.35 2.20
C GLU A 61 -8.35 -31.88 2.15
N TYR A 62 -8.38 -32.45 0.95
CA TYR A 62 -8.15 -33.88 0.72
C TYR A 62 -6.67 -34.13 0.41
N GLY A 63 -5.83 -34.06 1.45
CA GLY A 63 -4.40 -34.36 1.34
C GLY A 63 -4.16 -35.66 0.57
N SER A 64 -3.50 -35.54 -0.58
CA SER A 64 -3.15 -36.68 -1.44
C SER A 64 -2.26 -37.67 -0.68
N TRP A 65 -2.78 -38.87 -0.44
CA TRP A 65 -2.02 -40.08 -0.11
C TRP A 65 -2.22 -41.11 -1.23
#